data_AF-A0A1J4WYJ0-F1
#
_entry.id   AF-A0A1J4WYJ0-F1
#
_cell.length_a   1.000
_cell.length_b   1.000
_cell.length_c   1.000
_cell.angle_alpha   90.00
_cell.angle_beta   90.00
_cell.angle_gamma   90.00
#
_symmetry.space_group_name_H-M   'P 1'
#
loop_
_entity.id
_entity.type
_entity.pdbx_description
1 polymer ?
#
loop_
_entity_poly.entity_id
_entity_poly.type
_entity_poly.pdbx_seq_one_letter_code
_entity_poly.pdbx_strand_id
1 'polypeptide(L)'
;MTNLEHFLVFWALGLITMLLLSLLAYVTTFGSASNAQGIHFILLEAAAIARRTLPVFGMLFLLATGIMLLATQLTVLDSTSRIMTENALLLTRKRTARVSVVYYCILWAQIFFGIAVFSLGFDQPRELIVLGAVINAFTMFVYTGLLFCFNNNALARPLRPARWRNAVLIASFLFLGFFCGVTAGSYLL
;
A
#
# COMPACT_ATOMS: atom_id res chain seq x y z
N MET A 1 2.47 19.83 18.98
CA MET A 1 1.05 19.76 18.58
C MET A 1 0.89 18.82 17.38
N THR A 2 1.68 19.01 16.32
CA THR A 2 1.68 18.16 15.10
C THR A 2 1.81 16.65 15.32
N ASN A 3 2.63 16.19 16.28
CA ASN A 3 2.76 14.75 16.58
C ASN A 3 1.47 14.13 17.16
N LEU A 4 0.70 14.92 17.93
CA LEU A 4 -0.54 14.46 18.54
C LEU A 4 -1.68 14.45 17.53
N GLU A 5 -1.72 15.45 16.64
CA GLU A 5 -2.63 15.48 15.49
C GLU A 5 -2.38 14.29 14.56
N HIS A 6 -1.12 14.02 14.20
CA HIS A 6 -0.79 12.82 13.41
C HIS A 6 -1.17 11.53 14.13
N PHE A 7 -0.94 11.41 15.43
CA PHE A 7 -1.33 10.22 16.18
C PHE A 7 -2.86 10.00 16.15
N LEU A 8 -3.66 11.04 16.40
CA LEU A 8 -5.11 10.93 16.41
C LEU A 8 -5.68 10.69 15.00
N VAL A 9 -5.25 11.47 14.00
CA VAL A 9 -5.82 11.43 12.65
C VAL A 9 -5.33 10.21 11.87
N PHE A 10 -4.05 9.86 11.98
CA PHE A 10 -3.51 8.74 11.19
C PHE A 10 -3.72 7.40 11.91
N TRP A 11 -3.30 7.32 13.18
CA TRP A 11 -3.28 6.03 13.88
C TRP A 11 -4.65 5.67 14.45
N ALA A 12 -5.30 6.58 15.20
CA ALA A 12 -6.57 6.24 15.86
C ALA A 12 -7.72 6.11 14.86
N LEU A 13 -7.88 7.06 13.93
CA LEU A 13 -8.92 6.98 12.91
C LEU A 13 -8.70 5.79 11.96
N GLY A 14 -7.46 5.52 11.56
CA GLY A 14 -7.12 4.35 10.75
C GLY A 14 -7.40 3.03 11.45
N LEU A 15 -7.15 2.94 12.76
CA LEU A 15 -7.49 1.76 13.54
C LEU A 15 -9.02 1.56 13.63
N ILE A 16 -9.76 2.63 13.90
CA ILE A 16 -11.23 2.58 13.96
C ILE A 16 -11.82 2.13 12.62
N THR A 17 -11.36 2.69 11.50
CA THR A 17 -11.87 2.31 10.17
C THR A 17 -11.56 0.85 9.85
N MET A 18 -10.35 0.36 10.15
CA MET A 18 -10.01 -1.05 9.94
C MET A 18 -10.87 -1.99 10.79
N LEU A 19 -11.14 -1.65 12.05
CA LEU A 19 -12.01 -2.45 12.92
C LEU A 19 -13.46 -2.47 12.42
N LEU A 20 -13.98 -1.32 11.97
CA LEU A 20 -15.34 -1.23 11.44
C LEU A 20 -15.50 -2.00 10.13
N LEU A 21 -14.52 -1.91 9.21
CA LEU A 21 -14.51 -2.69 7.97
C LEU A 21 -14.38 -4.19 8.24
N SER A 22 -13.54 -4.59 9.21
CA SER A 22 -13.41 -6.00 9.62
C SER A 22 -14.71 -6.54 10.22
N LEU A 23 -15.39 -5.74 11.06
CA LEU A 23 -16.70 -6.09 11.60
C LEU A 23 -17.77 -6.20 10.49
N LEU A 24 -17.76 -5.28 9.52
CA LEU A 24 -18.67 -5.32 8.38
C LEU A 24 -18.47 -6.58 7.54
N ALA A 25 -17.22 -6.92 7.21
CA ALA A 25 -16.85 -8.14 6.51
C ALA A 25 -17.34 -9.39 7.26
N TYR A 26 -17.16 -9.42 8.59
CA TYR A 26 -17.62 -10.51 9.45
C TYR A 26 -19.15 -10.64 9.44
N VAL A 27 -19.91 -9.55 9.61
CA VAL A 27 -21.38 -9.64 9.66
C VAL A 27 -21.99 -10.01 8.30
N THR A 28 -21.33 -9.66 7.20
CA THR A 28 -21.86 -9.82 5.83
C THR A 28 -21.49 -11.14 5.18
N THR A 29 -20.20 -11.53 5.23
CA THR A 29 -19.66 -12.63 4.43
C THR A 29 -19.27 -13.86 5.24
N PHE A 30 -19.21 -13.76 6.58
CA PHE A 30 -18.82 -14.87 7.45
C PHE A 30 -19.77 -16.07 7.32
N GLY A 31 -19.21 -17.26 7.13
CA GLY A 31 -19.97 -18.51 6.95
C GLY A 31 -20.50 -18.76 5.54
N SER A 32 -20.22 -17.88 4.57
CA SER A 32 -20.57 -18.11 3.16
C SER A 32 -19.61 -19.12 2.53
N ALA A 33 -20.12 -20.19 1.92
CA ALA A 33 -19.33 -21.29 1.35
C ALA A 33 -18.36 -20.87 0.21
N SER A 34 -18.55 -19.66 -0.35
CA SER A 34 -17.63 -19.05 -1.30
C SER A 34 -16.72 -18.08 -0.53
N ASN A 35 -15.60 -18.58 -0.03
CA ASN A 35 -14.52 -17.78 0.56
C ASN A 35 -13.75 -17.03 -0.55
N ALA A 36 -14.49 -16.27 -1.36
CA ALA A 36 -13.97 -15.61 -2.54
C ALA A 36 -12.99 -14.51 -2.14
N GLN A 37 -11.81 -14.50 -2.74
CA GLN A 37 -10.78 -13.48 -2.52
C GLN A 37 -10.88 -12.38 -3.58
N GLY A 38 -10.35 -11.19 -3.27
CA GLY A 38 -10.22 -10.10 -4.24
C GLY A 38 -11.55 -9.43 -4.61
N ILE A 39 -11.80 -9.21 -5.90
CA ILE A 39 -12.96 -8.44 -6.38
C ILE A 39 -14.28 -9.15 -6.09
N HIS A 40 -14.31 -10.49 -6.17
CA HIS A 40 -15.50 -11.28 -5.88
C HIS A 40 -15.96 -11.15 -4.43
N PHE A 41 -15.03 -10.95 -3.48
CA PHE A 41 -15.34 -10.66 -2.09
C PHE A 41 -16.22 -9.41 -1.97
N ILE A 42 -15.79 -8.32 -2.61
CA ILE A 42 -16.47 -7.01 -2.55
C ILE A 42 -17.87 -7.10 -3.18
N LEU A 43 -18.04 -7.87 -4.25
CA LEU A 43 -19.34 -8.12 -4.88
C LEU A 43 -20.29 -8.91 -3.96
N LEU A 44 -19.79 -9.92 -3.27
CA LEU A 44 -20.57 -10.70 -2.31
C LEU A 44 -20.97 -9.86 -1.09
N GLU A 45 -20.04 -9.06 -0.58
CA GLU A 45 -20.28 -8.12 0.52
C GLU A 45 -21.37 -7.11 0.14
N ALA A 46 -21.27 -6.50 -1.06
CA ALA A 46 -22.29 -5.58 -1.58
C ALA A 46 -23.68 -6.24 -1.70
N ALA A 47 -23.73 -7.48 -2.20
CA ALA A 47 -24.97 -8.25 -2.32
C ALA A 47 -25.57 -8.59 -0.94
N ALA A 48 -24.73 -8.91 0.05
CA ALA A 48 -25.16 -9.17 1.42
C ALA A 48 -25.73 -7.90 2.07
N ILE A 49 -25.07 -6.75 1.89
CA ILE A 49 -25.55 -5.45 2.35
C ILE A 49 -26.91 -5.12 1.73
N ALA A 50 -27.05 -5.30 0.41
CA ALA A 50 -28.29 -5.07 -0.32
C ALA A 50 -29.47 -5.92 0.20
N ARG A 51 -29.21 -7.18 0.56
CA ARG A 51 -30.23 -8.11 1.11
C ARG A 51 -30.64 -7.78 2.54
N ARG A 52 -29.73 -7.25 3.36
CA ARG A 52 -29.95 -6.97 4.79
C ARG A 52 -30.50 -5.57 5.05
N THR A 53 -30.27 -4.62 4.13
CA THR A 53 -30.68 -3.22 4.28
C THR A 53 -31.59 -2.80 3.13
N LEU A 54 -31.06 -2.17 2.08
CA LEU A 54 -31.75 -1.80 0.86
C LEU A 54 -30.80 -1.97 -0.34
N PRO A 55 -31.33 -2.27 -1.55
CA PRO A 55 -30.51 -2.45 -2.76
C PRO A 55 -29.61 -1.25 -3.09
N VAL A 56 -30.06 -0.03 -2.79
CA VAL A 56 -29.32 1.22 -3.04
C VAL A 56 -28.00 1.26 -2.26
N PHE A 57 -27.97 0.76 -1.02
CA PHE A 57 -26.76 0.78 -0.21
C PHE A 57 -25.68 -0.17 -0.73
N GLY A 58 -26.06 -1.31 -1.33
CA GLY A 58 -25.11 -2.18 -2.02
C GLY A 58 -24.47 -1.50 -3.23
N MET A 59 -25.26 -0.75 -4.02
CA MET A 59 -24.74 0.02 -5.15
C MET A 59 -23.82 1.17 -4.71
N LEU A 60 -24.20 1.93 -3.68
CA LEU A 60 -23.38 3.00 -3.12
C LEU A 60 -22.06 2.47 -2.55
N PHE A 61 -22.07 1.31 -1.89
CA PHE A 61 -20.88 0.65 -1.41
C PHE A 61 -19.91 0.30 -2.56
N LEU A 62 -20.41 -0.31 -3.64
CA LEU A 62 -19.58 -0.62 -4.81
C LEU A 62 -19.00 0.64 -5.45
N LEU A 63 -19.79 1.70 -5.57
CA LEU A 63 -19.35 2.97 -6.13
C LEU A 63 -18.28 3.64 -5.26
N ALA A 64 -18.49 3.68 -3.94
CA ALA A 64 -17.54 4.23 -2.98
C ALA A 64 -16.21 3.45 -2.99
N THR A 65 -16.26 2.11 -2.95
CA THR A 65 -15.07 1.25 -3.00
C THR A 65 -14.34 1.39 -4.34
N GLY A 66 -15.07 1.48 -5.45
CA GLY A 66 -14.50 1.72 -6.78
C GLY A 66 -13.74 3.05 -6.86
N ILE A 67 -14.36 4.15 -6.42
CA ILE A 67 -13.73 5.48 -6.37
C ILE A 67 -12.50 5.45 -5.46
N MET A 68 -12.59 4.83 -4.28
CA MET A 68 -11.48 4.73 -3.33
C MET A 68 -10.29 3.97 -3.91
N LEU A 69 -10.53 2.84 -4.57
CA LEU A 69 -9.48 2.06 -5.24
C LEU A 69 -8.82 2.87 -6.36
N LEU A 70 -9.62 3.54 -7.21
CA LEU A 70 -9.09 4.40 -8.27
C LEU A 70 -8.26 5.56 -7.70
N ALA A 71 -8.78 6.28 -6.71
CA ALA A 71 -8.09 7.40 -6.09
C ALA A 71 -6.75 6.98 -5.46
N THR A 72 -6.72 5.81 -4.81
CA THR A 72 -5.50 5.25 -4.22
C THR A 72 -4.46 4.94 -5.30
N GLN A 73 -4.87 4.27 -6.38
CA GLN A 73 -3.95 3.92 -7.47
C GLN A 73 -3.43 5.15 -8.21
N LEU A 74 -4.27 6.16 -8.46
CA LEU A 74 -3.85 7.43 -9.06
C LEU A 74 -2.83 8.17 -8.18
N THR A 75 -3.04 8.18 -6.87
CA THR A 75 -2.11 8.82 -5.90
C THR A 75 -0.75 8.12 -5.90
N VAL A 76 -0.74 6.78 -5.98
CA VAL A 76 0.49 5.99 -6.06
C VAL A 76 1.22 6.26 -7.38
N LEU A 77 0.52 6.24 -8.52
CA LEU A 77 1.11 6.53 -9.82
C LEU A 77 1.72 7.93 -9.87
N ASP A 78 1.04 8.95 -9.35
CA ASP A 78 1.56 10.32 -9.30
C ASP A 78 2.80 10.41 -8.38
N SER A 79 2.74 9.85 -7.18
CA SER A 79 3.85 9.92 -6.23
C SER A 79 5.09 9.19 -6.76
N THR A 80 4.93 7.98 -7.28
CA THR A 80 6.04 7.18 -7.81
C THR A 80 6.64 7.82 -9.06
N SER A 81 5.83 8.31 -9.99
CA SER A 81 6.33 8.97 -11.21
C SER A 81 7.11 10.25 -10.90
N ARG A 82 6.70 11.04 -9.90
CA ARG A 82 7.50 12.20 -9.42
C ARG A 82 8.84 11.76 -8.84
N ILE A 83 8.85 10.80 -7.94
CA ILE A 83 10.08 10.28 -7.31
C ILE A 83 11.04 9.72 -8.37
N MET A 84 10.54 8.93 -9.32
CA MET A 84 11.35 8.37 -10.40
C MET A 84 11.88 9.46 -11.35
N THR A 85 11.09 10.51 -11.62
CA THR A 85 11.53 11.65 -12.44
C THR A 85 12.68 12.40 -11.78
N GLU A 86 12.58 12.67 -10.48
CA GLU A 86 13.64 13.32 -9.71
C GLU A 86 14.92 12.47 -9.72
N ASN A 87 14.79 11.16 -9.45
CA ASN A 87 15.93 10.23 -9.50
C ASN A 87 16.57 10.20 -10.89
N ALA A 88 15.78 10.09 -11.97
CA ALA A 88 16.29 10.05 -13.34
C ALA A 88 17.04 11.34 -13.73
N LEU A 89 16.54 12.50 -13.28
CA LEU A 89 17.17 13.79 -13.53
C LEU A 89 18.51 13.94 -12.77
N LEU A 90 18.55 13.47 -11.51
CA LEU A 90 19.76 13.45 -10.69
C LEU A 90 20.84 12.54 -11.30
N LEU A 91 20.46 11.36 -11.80
CA LEU A 91 21.36 10.42 -12.47
C LEU A 91 21.92 10.96 -13.80
N THR A 92 21.08 11.64 -14.59
CA THR A 92 21.48 12.13 -15.92
C THR A 92 22.34 13.39 -15.85
N ARG A 93 22.38 14.10 -14.71
CA ARG A 93 23.12 15.36 -14.47
C ARG A 93 22.86 16.46 -15.52
N LYS A 94 21.80 16.33 -16.32
CA LYS A 94 21.40 17.30 -17.35
C LYS A 94 20.45 18.33 -16.75
N ARG A 95 20.95 19.55 -16.53
CA ARG A 95 20.18 20.70 -16.02
C ARG A 95 19.04 21.17 -16.95
N THR A 96 18.99 20.71 -18.20
CA THR A 96 18.07 21.22 -19.23
C THR A 96 16.99 20.24 -19.67
N ALA A 97 16.89 19.06 -19.05
CA ALA A 97 15.85 18.10 -19.42
C ALA A 97 14.46 18.63 -18.99
N ARG A 98 13.48 18.54 -19.90
CA ARG A 98 12.09 18.92 -19.61
C ARG A 98 11.49 17.93 -18.61
N VAL A 99 11.37 18.33 -17.36
CA VAL A 99 10.82 17.54 -16.25
C VAL A 99 9.45 16.96 -16.61
N SER A 100 8.59 17.75 -17.26
CA SER A 100 7.27 17.31 -17.70
C SER A 100 7.31 16.12 -18.66
N VAL A 101 8.24 16.11 -19.62
CA VAL A 101 8.35 15.02 -20.62
C VAL A 101 8.81 13.73 -19.95
N VAL A 102 9.78 13.82 -19.03
CA VAL A 102 10.28 12.65 -18.28
C VAL A 102 9.19 12.10 -17.37
N TYR A 103 8.45 12.97 -16.68
CA TYR A 103 7.31 12.60 -15.85
C TYR A 103 6.24 11.84 -16.64
N TYR A 104 5.75 12.41 -17.74
CA TYR A 104 4.73 11.75 -18.55
C TYR A 104 5.24 10.44 -19.18
N CYS A 105 6.52 10.39 -19.58
CA CYS A 105 7.11 9.15 -20.10
C CYS A 105 7.10 8.04 -19.04
N ILE A 106 7.55 8.32 -17.82
CA ILE A 106 7.56 7.34 -16.72
C ILE A 106 6.13 6.93 -16.36
N LEU A 107 5.21 7.89 -16.22
CA LEU A 107 3.81 7.62 -15.91
C LEU A 107 3.18 6.69 -16.96
N TRP A 108 3.32 7.01 -18.25
CA TRP A 108 2.78 6.16 -19.31
C TRP A 108 3.47 4.79 -19.35
N ALA A 109 4.78 4.72 -19.12
CA ALA A 109 5.49 3.45 -19.03
C ALA A 109 4.93 2.55 -17.91
N GLN A 110 4.61 3.11 -16.73
CA GLN A 110 3.98 2.37 -15.63
C GLN A 110 2.57 1.87 -16.00
N ILE A 111 1.76 2.69 -16.68
CA ILE A 111 0.42 2.30 -17.14
C ILE A 111 0.52 1.19 -18.21
N PHE A 112 1.38 1.36 -19.21
CA PHE A 112 1.59 0.36 -20.25
C PHE A 112 2.13 -0.96 -19.69
N PHE A 113 3.03 -0.89 -18.71
CA PHE A 113 3.52 -2.07 -18.02
C PHE A 113 2.38 -2.82 -17.31
N GLY A 114 1.50 -2.10 -16.60
CA GLY A 114 0.32 -2.69 -15.98
C GLY A 114 -0.60 -3.37 -17.01
N ILE A 115 -0.91 -2.68 -18.12
CA ILE A 115 -1.74 -3.23 -19.21
C ILE A 115 -1.09 -4.48 -19.82
N ALA A 116 0.22 -4.46 -20.06
CA ALA A 116 0.94 -5.59 -20.62
C ALA A 116 0.89 -6.81 -19.69
N VAL A 117 1.09 -6.63 -18.39
CA VAL A 117 0.99 -7.71 -17.39
C VAL A 117 -0.41 -8.32 -17.38
N PHE A 118 -1.46 -7.49 -17.40
CA PHE A 118 -2.84 -7.99 -17.50
C PHE A 118 -3.09 -8.74 -18.82
N SER A 119 -2.57 -8.23 -19.94
CA SER A 119 -2.77 -8.85 -21.26
C SER A 119 -2.05 -10.20 -21.43
N LEU A 120 -1.06 -10.51 -20.60
CA LEU A 120 -0.34 -11.79 -20.62
C LEU A 120 -1.11 -12.94 -19.94
N GLY A 121 -2.34 -12.71 -19.47
CA GLY A 121 -3.18 -13.75 -18.89
C GLY A 121 -2.83 -14.10 -17.44
N PHE A 122 -2.20 -13.17 -16.70
CA PHE A 122 -2.11 -13.24 -15.25
C PHE A 122 -3.49 -12.94 -14.63
N ASP A 123 -4.47 -13.80 -14.95
CA ASP A 123 -5.90 -13.61 -14.68
C ASP A 123 -6.27 -13.98 -13.23
N GLN A 124 -5.35 -14.58 -12.48
CA GLN A 124 -5.56 -14.93 -11.08
C GLN A 124 -5.08 -13.80 -10.18
N PRO A 125 -5.97 -12.87 -9.75
CA PRO A 125 -5.61 -11.73 -8.90
C PRO A 125 -4.88 -12.16 -7.62
N ARG A 126 -5.08 -13.40 -7.16
CA ARG A 126 -4.41 -13.93 -5.97
C ARG A 126 -2.89 -13.87 -6.07
N GLU A 127 -2.28 -14.32 -7.16
CA GLU A 127 -0.81 -14.38 -7.26
C GLU A 127 -0.20 -12.98 -7.32
N LEU A 128 -0.79 -12.09 -8.13
CA LEU A 128 -0.37 -10.69 -8.22
C LEU A 128 -0.54 -9.94 -6.89
N ILE A 129 -1.65 -10.16 -6.17
CA ILE A 129 -1.90 -9.55 -4.86
C ILE A 129 -0.90 -10.08 -3.82
N VAL A 130 -0.64 -11.39 -3.80
CA VAL A 130 0.32 -12.00 -2.86
C VAL A 130 1.73 -11.51 -3.16
N LEU A 131 2.14 -11.51 -4.43
CA LEU A 131 3.45 -11.01 -4.85
C LEU A 131 3.61 -9.52 -4.52
N GLY A 132 2.58 -8.71 -4.76
CA GLY A 132 2.53 -7.31 -4.35
C GLY A 132 2.66 -7.13 -2.83
N ALA A 133 1.97 -7.96 -2.04
CA ALA A 133 2.08 -7.94 -0.58
C ALA A 133 3.49 -8.33 -0.09
N VAL A 134 4.12 -9.33 -0.71
CA VAL A 134 5.50 -9.74 -0.40
C VAL A 134 6.48 -8.61 -0.74
N ILE A 135 6.40 -8.04 -1.95
CA ILE A 135 7.26 -6.92 -2.36
C ILE A 135 7.08 -5.72 -1.41
N ASN A 136 5.84 -5.41 -1.02
CA ASN A 136 5.57 -4.34 -0.06
C ASN A 136 6.20 -4.63 1.32
N ALA A 137 6.09 -5.86 1.83
CA ALA A 137 6.72 -6.25 3.09
C ALA A 137 8.25 -6.10 3.05
N PHE A 138 8.89 -6.56 1.97
CA PHE A 138 10.33 -6.36 1.74
C PHE A 138 10.71 -4.89 1.64
N THR A 139 9.90 -4.08 0.94
CA THR A 139 10.11 -2.63 0.83
C THR A 139 10.05 -1.96 2.19
N MET A 140 9.09 -2.33 3.04
CA MET A 140 8.96 -1.82 4.41
C MET A 140 10.13 -2.23 5.31
N PHE A 141 10.67 -3.43 5.15
CA PHE A 141 11.86 -3.88 5.86
C PHE A 141 13.09 -3.01 5.49
N VAL A 142 13.35 -2.85 4.20
CA VAL A 142 14.46 -2.02 3.68
C VAL A 142 14.29 -0.56 4.09
N TYR A 143 13.07 -0.01 3.94
CA TYR A 143 12.73 1.35 4.34
C TYR A 143 12.99 1.60 5.83
N THR A 144 12.58 0.67 6.70
CA THR A 144 12.79 0.80 8.15
C THR A 144 14.27 0.81 8.51
N GLY A 145 15.08 -0.04 7.86
CA GLY A 145 16.54 -0.07 8.04
C GLY A 145 17.22 1.22 7.57
N LEU A 146 16.86 1.72 6.38
CA LEU A 146 17.32 3.00 5.85
C LEU A 146 16.93 4.17 6.76
N LEU A 147 15.69 4.18 7.23
CA LEU A 147 15.18 5.22 8.13
C LEU A 147 16.00 5.23 9.43
N PHE A 148 16.26 4.07 10.04
CA PHE A 148 17.09 3.97 11.23
C PHE A 148 18.51 4.53 10.99
N CYS A 149 19.14 4.15 9.87
CA CYS A 149 20.47 4.63 9.50
C CYS A 149 20.49 6.15 9.30
N PHE A 150 19.55 6.68 8.51
CA PHE A 150 19.46 8.10 8.20
C PHE A 150 19.18 8.95 9.44
N ASN A 151 18.27 8.51 10.30
CA ASN A 151 17.87 9.22 11.51
C ASN A 151 19.01 9.34 12.54
N ASN A 152 19.98 8.41 12.51
CA ASN A 152 21.14 8.45 13.40
C ASN A 152 22.39 9.08 12.75
N ASN A 153 22.55 8.98 11.42
CA ASN A 153 23.77 9.40 10.72
C ASN A 153 23.65 10.80 10.07
N ALA A 154 22.50 11.13 9.47
CA ALA A 154 22.33 12.38 8.71
C ALA A 154 21.78 13.55 9.55
N LEU A 155 21.07 13.27 10.64
CA LEU A 155 20.47 14.31 11.48
C LEU A 155 21.46 14.86 12.52
N ALA A 156 21.47 16.20 12.64
CA ALA A 156 22.19 16.91 13.69
C ALA A 156 21.73 16.41 15.07
N ARG A 157 22.69 16.27 16.00
CA ARG A 157 22.48 15.71 17.35
C ARG A 157 21.20 16.18 18.07
N PRO A 158 20.79 17.47 18.03
CA PRO A 158 19.57 17.92 18.73
C PRO A 158 18.24 17.53 18.04
N LEU A 159 18.25 17.14 16.76
CA LEU A 159 17.05 16.71 16.01
C LEU A 159 16.86 15.20 16.03
N ARG A 160 17.77 14.46 16.66
CA ARG A 160 17.72 13.00 16.69
C ARG A 160 16.52 12.52 17.51
N PRO A 161 15.90 11.41 17.11
CA PRO A 161 14.81 10.79 17.85
C PRO A 161 15.28 10.37 19.24
N ALA A 162 14.35 10.38 20.20
CA ALA A 162 14.59 9.82 21.51
C ALA A 162 14.98 8.33 21.41
N ARG A 163 15.84 7.85 22.32
CA ARG A 163 16.38 6.48 22.30
C ARG A 163 15.29 5.38 22.30
N TRP A 164 14.13 5.64 22.90
CA TRP A 164 12.99 4.71 22.88
C TRP A 164 12.41 4.53 21.47
N ARG A 165 12.36 5.59 20.64
CA ARG A 165 11.88 5.51 19.26
C ARG A 165 12.81 4.65 18.41
N ASN A 166 14.12 4.71 18.69
CA ASN A 166 15.10 3.84 18.05
C ASN A 166 14.90 2.38 18.43
N ALA A 167 14.59 2.08 19.70
CA ALA A 167 14.26 0.72 20.13
C ALA A 167 13.02 0.17 19.40
N VAL A 168 11.97 0.99 19.25
CA VAL A 168 10.78 0.61 18.47
C VAL A 168 11.12 0.36 17.01
N LEU A 169 11.93 1.22 16.37
CA LEU A 169 12.36 1.01 14.98
C LEU A 169 13.15 -0.28 14.80
N ILE A 170 14.06 -0.61 15.72
CA ILE A 170 14.83 -1.85 15.69
C ILE A 170 13.89 -3.06 15.88
N ALA A 171 12.94 -2.99 16.81
CA ALA A 171 11.95 -4.05 17.02
C ALA A 171 11.10 -4.28 15.75
N SER A 172 10.63 -3.21 15.10
CA SER A 172 9.91 -3.29 13.83
C SER A 172 10.76 -3.87 12.71
N PHE A 173 12.04 -3.49 12.62
CA PHE A 173 12.98 -4.03 11.63
C PHE A 173 13.19 -5.54 11.81
N LEU A 174 13.42 -6.01 13.05
CA LEU A 174 13.59 -7.43 13.35
C LEU A 174 12.30 -8.22 13.10
N PHE A 175 11.15 -7.68 13.49
CA PHE A 175 9.85 -8.28 13.24
C PHE A 175 9.59 -8.47 11.74
N LEU A 176 9.71 -7.40 10.95
CA LEU A 176 9.53 -7.46 9.50
C LEU A 176 10.56 -8.38 8.83
N GLY A 177 11.81 -8.33 9.28
CA GLY A 177 12.89 -9.17 8.77
C GLY A 177 12.64 -10.67 9.01
N PHE A 178 12.12 -11.03 10.18
CA PHE A 178 11.72 -12.40 10.49
C PHE A 178 10.63 -12.90 9.52
N PHE A 179 9.55 -12.14 9.31
CA PHE A 179 8.49 -12.53 8.37
C PHE A 179 8.95 -12.58 6.92
N CYS A 180 9.82 -11.65 6.50
CA CYS A 180 10.42 -11.70 5.16
C CYS A 180 11.28 -12.95 4.98
N GLY A 181 12.09 -13.31 5.99
CA GLY A 181 12.90 -14.53 5.98
C GLY A 181 12.06 -15.79 5.89
N VAL A 182 10.98 -15.89 6.68
CA VAL A 182 10.04 -17.02 6.62
C VAL A 182 9.37 -17.11 5.24
N THR A 183 8.92 -15.98 4.69
CA THR A 183 8.27 -15.94 3.38
C THR A 183 9.24 -16.36 2.27
N ALA A 184 10.48 -15.86 2.28
CA ALA A 184 11.50 -16.28 1.34
C ALA A 184 11.82 -17.78 1.45
N GLY A 185 11.89 -18.31 2.69
CA GLY A 185 12.09 -19.73 2.95
C GLY A 185 10.97 -20.60 2.38
N SER A 186 9.71 -20.17 2.47
CA SER A 186 8.56 -20.91 1.93
C SER A 186 8.48 -20.96 0.39
N TYR A 187 9.22 -20.09 -0.32
CA TYR A 187 9.29 -20.10 -1.78
C TYR A 187 10.56 -20.80 -2.30
N LEU A 188 11.57 -21.00 -1.45
CA LEU A 188 12.86 -21.62 -1.80
C LEU A 188 12.94 -23.13 -1.43
N LEU A 189 12.07 -23.61 -0.55
CA LEU A 189 11.89 -25.03 -0.17
C LEU A 189 10.61 -25.60 -0.78
#